data_AF-A0A7J8JKY5-F1
#
_entry.id   AF-A0A7J8JKY5-F1
#
_cell.length_a   1.000
_cell.length_b   1.000
_cell.length_c   1.000
_cell.angle_alpha   90.00
_cell.angle_beta   90.00
_cell.angle_gamma   90.00
#
_symmetry.space_group_name_H-M   'P 1'
#
loop_
_entity.id
_entity.type
_entity.pdbx_description
1 polymer ?
#
loop_
_entity_poly.entity_id
_entity_poly.type
_entity_poly.pdbx_seq_one_letter_code
_entity_poly.pdbx_strand_id
1 'polypeptide(L)'
;MCDPERSWSLSFSGCGFLFPYYLGAIDCMSERAPHLLSGARHFFGSSCGSIQSVFLLGGVPLNTLVKFSGGYFRRAMSHSMGVLHPSFNPSQILREQMERYLPANIHQLISGRVFISLTRVSDWGNVLVSEFQTKDEVLDVSVTGLSHA
;
A
#
# COMPACT_ATOMS: atom_id res chain seq x y z
N MET A 1 -22.32 7.69 -17.72
CA MET A 1 -23.08 7.62 -16.45
C MET A 1 -22.64 6.35 -15.75
N CYS A 2 -22.03 6.46 -14.56
CA CYS A 2 -21.72 5.29 -13.73
C CYS A 2 -23.01 4.81 -13.07
N ASP A 3 -23.29 3.52 -13.22
CA ASP A 3 -24.42 2.82 -12.64
C ASP A 3 -24.21 2.67 -11.11
N PRO A 4 -25.06 3.27 -10.25
CA PRO A 4 -24.87 3.26 -8.80
C PRO A 4 -25.02 1.85 -8.17
N GLU A 5 -25.57 0.87 -8.89
CA GLU A 5 -25.71 -0.52 -8.44
C GLU A 5 -24.49 -1.38 -8.77
N ARG A 6 -23.62 -0.93 -9.70
CA ARG A 6 -22.47 -1.73 -10.15
C ARG A 6 -21.24 -1.37 -9.32
N SER A 7 -21.16 -1.88 -8.09
CA SER A 7 -19.96 -1.71 -7.27
C SER A 7 -18.81 -2.57 -7.81
N TRP A 8 -17.67 -1.97 -8.14
CA TRP A 8 -16.44 -2.72 -8.47
C TRP A 8 -15.41 -2.56 -7.36
N SER A 9 -14.38 -3.40 -7.45
CA SER A 9 -13.22 -3.36 -6.57
C SER A 9 -11.95 -3.24 -7.40
N LEU A 10 -10.96 -2.56 -6.85
CA LEU A 10 -9.65 -2.41 -7.45
C LEU A 10 -8.66 -3.28 -6.69
N SER A 11 -7.80 -4.01 -7.40
CA SER A 11 -6.78 -4.85 -6.79
C SER A 11 -5.40 -4.51 -7.30
N PHE A 12 -4.44 -4.39 -6.37
CA PHE A 12 -3.03 -4.19 -6.64
C PHE A 12 -2.26 -5.43 -6.20
N SER A 13 -1.69 -6.15 -7.15
CA SER A 13 -0.87 -7.33 -6.85
C SER A 13 0.40 -6.96 -6.07
N GLY A 14 0.94 -7.91 -5.33
CA GLY A 14 2.25 -7.79 -4.69
C GLY A 14 3.38 -8.12 -5.67
N CYS A 15 4.41 -7.26 -5.72
CA CYS A 15 5.47 -7.35 -6.72
C CYS A 15 6.70 -6.46 -6.45
N GLY A 16 7.08 -6.26 -5.18
CA GLY A 16 8.34 -5.61 -4.79
C GLY A 16 8.56 -4.22 -5.39
N PHE A 17 9.24 -4.14 -6.53
CA PHE A 17 9.69 -2.91 -7.19
C PHE A 17 8.69 -2.31 -8.19
N LEU A 18 7.47 -2.83 -8.35
CA LEU A 18 6.46 -2.24 -9.24
C LEU A 18 5.80 -0.96 -8.68
N PHE A 19 6.32 -0.36 -7.61
CA PHE A 19 5.88 0.95 -7.11
C PHE A 19 5.76 2.03 -8.20
N PRO A 20 6.76 2.25 -9.08
CA PRO A 20 6.66 3.26 -10.13
C PRO A 20 5.57 2.93 -11.16
N TYR A 21 5.36 1.64 -11.44
CA TYR A 21 4.31 1.19 -12.35
C TYR A 21 2.93 1.53 -11.81
N TYR A 22 2.65 1.22 -10.54
CA TYR A 22 1.38 1.59 -9.93
C TYR A 22 1.17 3.09 -9.82
N LEU A 23 2.24 3.84 -9.60
CA LEU A 23 2.19 5.30 -9.59
C LEU A 23 1.74 5.83 -10.96
N GLY A 24 2.38 5.41 -12.05
CA GLY A 24 2.00 5.83 -13.40
C GLY A 24 0.59 5.36 -13.81
N ALA A 25 0.20 4.15 -13.42
CA ALA A 25 -1.14 3.63 -13.67
C ALA A 25 -2.21 4.46 -12.94
N ILE A 26 -1.99 4.79 -11.67
CA ILE A 26 -2.92 5.62 -10.89
C ILE A 26 -2.96 7.05 -11.40
N ASP A 27 -1.83 7.64 -11.76
CA ASP A 27 -1.75 8.98 -12.34
C ASP A 27 -2.58 9.05 -13.63
N CYS A 28 -2.35 8.13 -14.57
CA CYS A 28 -3.10 8.03 -15.80
C CYS A 28 -4.62 7.82 -15.57
N MET A 29 -4.98 6.94 -14.63
CA MET A 29 -6.39 6.73 -14.27
C MET A 29 -7.01 7.98 -13.62
N SER A 30 -6.27 8.71 -12.80
CA SER A 30 -6.75 9.93 -12.15
C SER A 30 -7.05 11.04 -13.16
N GLU A 31 -6.26 11.12 -14.23
CA GLU A 31 -6.46 12.09 -15.31
C GLU A 31 -7.57 11.66 -16.29
N ARG A 32 -7.57 10.39 -16.71
CA ARG A 32 -8.40 9.92 -17.83
C ARG A 32 -9.71 9.27 -17.40
N ALA A 33 -9.75 8.69 -16.21
CA ALA A 33 -10.90 7.94 -15.71
C ALA A 33 -11.03 8.02 -14.17
N PRO A 34 -11.11 9.24 -13.58
CA PRO A 34 -11.12 9.41 -12.12
C PRO A 34 -12.30 8.69 -11.45
N HIS A 35 -13.41 8.53 -12.17
CA HIS A 35 -14.58 7.79 -11.72
C HIS A 35 -14.27 6.32 -11.38
N LEU A 36 -13.28 5.68 -12.00
CA LEU A 36 -12.88 4.32 -11.68
C LEU A 36 -12.23 4.21 -10.30
N LEU A 37 -11.49 5.25 -9.89
CA LEU A 37 -10.85 5.31 -8.58
C LEU A 37 -11.85 5.76 -7.50
N SER A 38 -12.63 6.81 -7.76
CA SER A 38 -13.60 7.33 -6.77
C SER A 38 -14.83 6.44 -6.60
N GLY A 39 -15.22 5.69 -7.63
CA GLY A 39 -16.35 4.75 -7.60
C GLY A 39 -16.01 3.35 -7.07
N ALA A 40 -14.72 3.03 -6.83
CA ALA A 40 -14.33 1.74 -6.29
C ALA A 40 -14.77 1.61 -4.82
N ARG A 41 -15.56 0.56 -4.53
CA ARG A 41 -16.07 0.29 -3.18
C ARG A 41 -14.96 -0.23 -2.27
N HIS A 42 -14.18 -1.17 -2.78
CA HIS A 42 -13.12 -1.86 -2.07
C HIS A 42 -11.80 -1.82 -2.85
N PHE A 43 -10.71 -1.77 -2.11
CA PHE A 43 -9.34 -1.81 -2.60
C PHE A 43 -8.65 -3.02 -1.99
N PHE A 44 -8.03 -3.84 -2.82
CA PHE A 44 -7.33 -5.04 -2.40
C PHE A 44 -5.84 -4.88 -2.68
N GLY A 45 -5.00 -5.33 -1.76
CA GLY A 45 -3.56 -5.25 -1.95
C GLY A 45 -2.79 -6.32 -1.21
N SER A 46 -1.63 -6.69 -1.76
CA SER A 46 -0.63 -7.51 -1.06
C SER A 46 0.76 -6.91 -1.24
N SER A 47 1.62 -7.00 -0.22
CA SER A 47 2.98 -6.43 -0.25
C SER A 47 2.99 -4.97 -0.75
N CYS A 48 3.74 -4.62 -1.79
CA CYS A 48 3.72 -3.24 -2.34
C CYS A 48 2.32 -2.76 -2.77
N GLY A 49 1.43 -3.68 -3.18
CA GLY A 49 0.05 -3.34 -3.57
C GLY A 49 -0.83 -2.92 -2.39
N SER A 50 -0.56 -3.43 -1.18
CA SER A 50 -1.29 -2.95 0.03
C SER A 50 -0.90 -1.52 0.34
N ILE A 51 0.39 -1.20 0.30
CA ILE A 51 0.91 0.15 0.48
C ILE A 51 0.26 1.09 -0.54
N GLN A 52 0.21 0.70 -1.82
CA GLN A 52 -0.45 1.50 -2.85
C GLN A 52 -1.94 1.75 -2.55
N SER A 53 -2.66 0.71 -2.11
CA SER A 53 -4.08 0.79 -1.73
C SER A 53 -4.30 1.77 -0.57
N VAL A 54 -3.44 1.70 0.45
CA VAL A 54 -3.48 2.57 1.63
C VAL A 54 -3.23 4.03 1.25
N PHE A 55 -2.22 4.32 0.44
CA PHE A 55 -1.92 5.69 0.01
C PHE A 55 -3.03 6.27 -0.87
N LEU A 56 -3.54 5.48 -1.81
CA LEU A 56 -4.63 5.91 -2.69
C LEU A 56 -5.89 6.25 -1.90
N LEU A 57 -6.32 5.35 -1.00
CA LEU A 57 -7.54 5.57 -0.23
C LEU A 57 -7.37 6.59 0.89
N GLY A 58 -6.16 6.71 1.44
CA GLY A 58 -5.80 7.73 2.42
C GLY A 58 -5.82 9.16 1.88
N GLY A 59 -6.12 9.36 0.58
CA GLY A 59 -6.19 10.68 -0.04
C GLY A 59 -4.84 11.38 -0.11
N VAL A 60 -3.74 10.62 -0.08
CA VAL A 60 -2.41 11.19 -0.10
C VAL A 60 -2.09 11.68 -1.52
N PRO A 61 -1.61 12.92 -1.71
CA PRO A 61 -1.30 13.44 -3.03
C PRO A 61 -0.28 12.58 -3.79
N LEU A 62 -0.45 12.42 -5.10
CA LEU A 62 0.46 11.60 -5.93
C LEU A 62 1.93 12.05 -5.82
N ASN A 63 2.20 13.34 -5.70
CA ASN A 63 3.55 13.86 -5.49
C ASN A 63 4.19 13.34 -4.19
N THR A 64 3.40 13.11 -3.14
CA THR A 64 3.89 12.50 -1.90
C THR A 64 4.24 11.03 -2.13
N LEU A 65 3.48 10.33 -2.97
CA LEU A 65 3.79 8.95 -3.35
C LEU A 65 5.07 8.86 -4.19
N VAL A 66 5.32 9.82 -5.09
CA VAL A 66 6.61 9.94 -5.81
C VAL A 66 7.77 10.12 -4.83
N LYS A 67 7.62 11.00 -3.83
CA LYS A 67 8.64 11.22 -2.78
C LYS A 67 8.87 9.96 -1.94
N PHE A 68 7.80 9.25 -1.59
CA PHE A 68 7.86 7.97 -0.89
C PHE A 68 8.67 6.94 -1.70
N SER A 69 8.35 6.74 -2.98
CA SER A 69 9.06 5.81 -3.85
C SER A 69 10.53 6.21 -4.01
N GLY A 70 10.81 7.49 -4.27
CA GLY A 70 12.18 7.99 -4.40
C GLY A 70 13.00 7.83 -3.11
N GLY A 71 12.39 8.06 -1.95
CA GLY A 71 13.02 7.85 -0.65
C GLY A 71 13.39 6.38 -0.40
N TYR A 72 12.50 5.46 -0.76
CA TYR A 72 12.76 4.01 -0.72
C TYR A 72 13.92 3.63 -1.65
N PHE A 73 13.87 4.01 -2.92
CA PHE A 73 14.92 3.69 -3.90
C PHE A 73 16.28 4.27 -3.50
N ARG A 74 16.31 5.50 -2.99
CA ARG A 74 17.57 6.11 -2.52
C ARG A 74 18.21 5.32 -1.38
N ARG A 75 17.41 4.79 -0.45
CA ARG A 75 17.90 3.93 0.64
C ARG A 75 18.25 2.52 0.16
N ALA A 76 17.50 1.98 -0.81
CA ALA A 76 17.84 0.71 -1.45
C ALA A 76 19.18 0.74 -2.19
N MET A 77 19.53 1.90 -2.75
CA MET A 77 20.76 2.10 -3.53
C MET A 77 21.90 2.75 -2.72
N SER A 78 21.74 2.99 -1.42
CA SER A 78 22.76 3.70 -0.63
C SER A 78 23.93 2.82 -0.18
N HIS A 79 23.83 1.49 -0.32
CA HIS A 79 24.89 0.55 0.06
C HIS A 79 25.63 0.04 -1.19
N SER A 80 26.91 -0.35 -1.05
CA SER A 80 27.73 -0.82 -2.18
C SER A 80 27.19 -2.11 -2.84
N MET A 81 26.44 -2.92 -2.09
CA MET A 81 25.72 -4.11 -2.59
C MET A 81 24.20 -3.85 -2.79
N GLY A 82 23.77 -2.59 -2.69
CA GLY A 82 22.37 -2.19 -2.81
C GLY A 82 21.44 -2.97 -1.87
N VAL A 83 20.41 -3.58 -2.45
CA VAL A 83 19.39 -4.38 -1.76
C VAL A 83 19.91 -5.71 -1.20
N LEU A 84 21.10 -6.16 -1.62
CA LEU A 84 21.73 -7.37 -1.11
C LEU A 84 22.56 -7.12 0.16
N HIS A 85 22.66 -5.86 0.61
CA HIS A 85 23.40 -5.51 1.80
C HIS A 85 22.71 -6.07 3.06
N PRO A 86 23.43 -6.73 3.98
CA PRO A 86 22.82 -7.36 5.17
C PRO A 86 22.07 -6.40 6.09
N SER A 87 22.45 -5.12 6.11
CA SER A 87 21.77 -4.07 6.89
C SER A 87 20.58 -3.44 6.16
N PHE A 88 20.29 -3.82 4.92
CA PHE A 88 19.14 -3.33 4.18
C PHE A 88 17.86 -4.01 4.71
N ASN A 89 17.07 -3.27 5.48
CA ASN A 89 15.78 -3.74 5.98
C ASN A 89 14.64 -3.03 5.24
N PRO A 90 14.04 -3.65 4.21
CA PRO A 90 12.99 -3.01 3.42
C PRO A 90 11.75 -2.70 4.26
N SER A 91 11.35 -3.59 5.17
CA SER A 91 10.18 -3.39 6.03
C SER A 91 10.35 -2.18 6.96
N GLN A 92 11.52 -2.03 7.58
CA GLN A 92 11.81 -0.86 8.41
C GLN A 92 11.77 0.44 7.59
N ILE A 93 12.41 0.45 6.41
CA ILE A 93 12.45 1.63 5.54
C ILE A 93 11.03 2.02 5.11
N LEU A 94 10.23 1.05 4.66
CA LEU A 94 8.85 1.28 4.23
C LEU A 94 8.00 1.79 5.40
N ARG A 95 8.11 1.17 6.59
CA ARG A 95 7.39 1.60 7.79
C ARG A 95 7.69 3.05 8.16
N GLU A 96 8.97 3.43 8.19
CA GLU A 96 9.38 4.81 8.49
C GLU A 96 8.86 5.83 7.47
N GLN A 97 8.86 5.47 6.18
CA GLN A 97 8.34 6.35 5.13
C GLN A 97 6.81 6.47 5.21
N MET A 98 6.10 5.36 5.44
CA MET A 98 4.65 5.38 5.62
C MET A 98 4.25 6.20 6.85
N GLU A 99 4.96 6.05 7.97
CA GLU A 99 4.73 6.85 9.18
C GLU A 99 4.85 8.34 8.89
N ARG A 100 5.83 8.75 8.09
CA ARG A 100 6.05 10.15 7.71
C ARG A 100 4.93 10.72 6.82
N TYR A 101 4.40 9.93 5.89
CA TYR A 101 3.54 10.44 4.81
C TYR A 101 2.06 10.16 5.01
N LEU A 102 1.68 9.19 5.83
CA LEU A 102 0.29 8.88 6.11
C LEU A 102 -0.28 9.78 7.22
N PRO A 103 -1.56 10.20 7.08
CA PRO A 103 -2.23 10.96 8.11
C PRO A 103 -2.43 10.15 9.39
N ALA A 104 -2.55 10.84 10.53
CA ALA A 104 -2.72 10.19 11.84
C ALA A 104 -3.96 9.30 11.94
N ASN A 105 -5.03 9.67 11.23
CA ASN A 105 -6.31 8.96 11.21
C ASN A 105 -6.44 7.95 10.05
N ILE A 106 -5.33 7.54 9.41
CA ILE A 106 -5.38 6.65 8.23
C ILE A 106 -6.20 5.37 8.46
N HIS A 107 -6.10 4.77 9.64
CA HIS A 107 -6.88 3.60 10.04
C HIS A 107 -8.39 3.82 9.92
N GLN A 108 -8.89 5.02 10.24
CA GLN A 108 -10.31 5.35 10.11
C GLN A 108 -10.72 5.56 8.64
N LEU A 109 -9.81 6.07 7.81
CA LEU A 109 -10.10 6.34 6.40
C LEU A 109 -10.21 5.06 5.56
N ILE A 110 -9.48 4.01 5.96
CA ILE A 110 -9.34 2.80 5.16
C ILE A 110 -10.06 1.57 5.69
N SER A 111 -10.41 1.52 6.98
CA SER A 111 -11.12 0.39 7.57
C SER A 111 -12.43 0.09 6.84
N GLY A 112 -12.70 -1.19 6.60
CA GLY A 112 -13.85 -1.68 5.82
C GLY A 112 -13.75 -1.44 4.31
N ARG A 113 -12.69 -0.77 3.83
CA ARG A 113 -12.52 -0.42 2.41
C ARG A 113 -11.22 -0.95 1.80
N VAL A 114 -10.12 -1.03 2.56
CA VAL A 114 -8.88 -1.68 2.11
C VAL A 114 -8.80 -3.09 2.69
N PHE A 115 -8.46 -4.05 1.84
CA PHE A 115 -8.28 -5.46 2.19
C PHE A 115 -6.84 -5.86 1.89
N ILE A 116 -6.08 -6.13 2.94
CA ILE A 116 -4.68 -6.52 2.84
C ILE A 116 -4.59 -8.04 2.92
N SER A 117 -4.07 -8.65 1.86
CA SER A 117 -3.82 -10.09 1.82
C SER A 117 -2.45 -10.42 2.38
N LEU A 118 -2.45 -11.21 3.45
CA LEU A 118 -1.28 -11.65 4.19
C LEU A 118 -1.18 -13.18 4.16
N THR A 119 0.04 -13.68 4.31
CA THR A 119 0.29 -15.10 4.54
C THR A 119 0.56 -15.29 6.04
N ARG A 120 -0.22 -16.15 6.69
CA ARG A 120 0.00 -16.54 8.08
C ARG A 120 1.15 -17.55 8.12
N VAL A 121 2.16 -17.27 8.93
CA VAL A 121 3.39 -18.09 8.94
C VAL A 121 3.18 -19.48 9.54
N SER A 122 2.25 -19.64 10.49
CA SER A 122 2.03 -20.90 11.21
C SER A 122 1.44 -22.02 10.34
N ASP A 123 0.60 -21.69 9.37
CA ASP A 123 -0.11 -22.65 8.52
C ASP A 123 -0.01 -22.34 7.01
N TRP A 124 0.72 -21.29 6.61
CA TRP A 124 0.84 -20.78 5.25
C TRP A 124 -0.50 -20.36 4.62
N GLY A 125 -1.54 -20.21 5.43
CA GLY A 125 -2.86 -19.81 5.00
C GLY A 125 -2.91 -18.33 4.61
N ASN A 126 -3.82 -18.00 3.70
CA ASN A 126 -4.11 -16.61 3.37
C ASN A 126 -5.08 -16.00 4.39
N VAL A 127 -4.78 -14.78 4.82
CA VAL A 127 -5.65 -13.99 5.70
C VAL A 127 -5.87 -12.63 5.05
N LEU A 128 -7.12 -12.19 5.00
CA LEU A 128 -7.48 -10.82 4.61
C LEU A 128 -7.75 -10.00 5.86
N VAL A 129 -7.04 -8.88 5.98
CA VAL A 129 -7.23 -7.87 7.05
C VAL A 129 -7.86 -6.63 6.44
N SER A 130 -8.98 -6.17 7.00
CA SER A 130 -9.69 -4.98 6.53
C SER A 130 -10.07 -3.98 7.61
N GLU A 131 -9.95 -4.36 8.88
CA GLU A 131 -10.28 -3.51 10.01
C GLU A 131 -8.99 -3.14 10.73
N PHE A 132 -8.84 -1.85 11.02
CA PHE A 132 -7.68 -1.26 11.66
C PHE A 132 -8.12 -0.31 12.77
N GLN A 133 -7.53 -0.47 13.95
CA GLN A 133 -7.80 0.34 15.14
C GLN A 133 -6.80 1.48 15.31
N THR A 134 -5.60 1.35 14.75
CA THR A 134 -4.53 2.35 14.90
C THR A 134 -3.73 2.55 13.62
N LYS A 135 -3.04 3.69 13.51
CA LYS A 135 -2.10 3.94 12.41
C LYS A 135 -0.97 2.90 12.39
N ASP A 136 -0.42 2.57 13.55
CA ASP A 136 0.65 1.56 13.66
C ASP A 136 0.21 0.19 13.12
N GLU A 137 -1.03 -0.22 13.39
CA GLU A 137 -1.58 -1.46 12.83
C GLU A 137 -1.64 -1.42 11.29
N VAL A 138 -2.06 -0.29 10.70
CA VAL A 138 -2.02 -0.11 9.24
C VAL A 138 -0.60 -0.25 8.71
N LEU A 139 0.38 0.35 9.39
CA LEU A 139 1.77 0.28 8.99
C LEU A 139 2.29 -1.16 9.05
N ASP A 140 2.10 -1.82 10.18
CA ASP A 140 2.65 -3.15 10.44
C ASP A 140 2.04 -4.19 9.50
N VAL A 141 0.72 -4.16 9.29
CA VAL A 141 0.00 -5.05 8.34
C VAL A 141 0.40 -4.75 6.89
N SER A 142 0.71 -3.50 6.54
CA SER A 142 1.10 -3.15 5.16
C SER A 142 2.54 -3.57 4.82
N VAL A 143 3.46 -3.55 5.80
CA VAL A 143 4.89 -3.80 5.58
C VAL A 143 5.36 -5.19 6.01
N THR A 144 4.60 -5.87 6.86
CA THR A 144 4.97 -7.16 7.47
C THR A 144 3.87 -8.19 7.21
N GLY A 145 4.27 -9.42 6.87
CA GLY A 145 3.37 -10.56 6.96
C GLY A 145 2.94 -10.79 8.42
N LEU A 146 1.75 -11.35 8.65
CA LEU A 146 1.24 -11.70 9.98
C LEU A 146 2.18 -12.73 10.65
N SER A 147 3.17 -12.25 11.42
CA SER A 147 4.13 -13.08 12.16
C SER A 147 3.71 -13.34 13.62
N HIS A 148 2.63 -12.72 14.10
CA HIS A 148 2.15 -12.84 15.48
C HIS A 148 0.63 -13.08 15.53
N ALA A 149 0.21 -14.26 15.08
CA ALA A 149 -1.06 -14.88 15.48
C ALA A 149 -0.76 -16.25 16.07
#